data_AF-X7ZRJ2-F1
#
_entry.id   AF-X7ZRJ2-F1
#
_cell.length_a   1.000
_cell.length_b   1.000
_cell.length_c   1.000
_cell.angle_alpha   90.00
_cell.angle_beta   90.00
_cell.angle_gamma   90.00
#
_symmetry.space_group_name_H-M   'P 1'
#
loop_
_entity.id
_entity.type
_entity.pdbx_description
1 polymer ?
#
loop_
_entity_poly.entity_id
_entity_poly.type
_entity_poly.pdbx_seq_one_letter_code
_entity_poly.pdbx_strand_id
1 'polypeptide(L)'
;MANATFDFANGFATLTLETVPNPILTPGFHGLHIHSVGKCEANSVAPTGGASGDFNSAGGHYQAPGHTGYPASGDLTSLEVRSDGAAKLVTTSNSFTAADLRNSSGTALIIHQDPDNFGNIPPARYTQKNGTPGPDEETLATGDSGKRVACGVIAPATSSSTASSSTTVEPPPSTSTSSVTVTTTTVVQTPSTSTSTVTVTGVPTVTSTPSSTVTTPSLPPNG
;
A
#
# COMPACT_ATOMS: atom_id res chain seq x y z
N MET A 1 11.68 -2.80 5.63
CA MET A 1 10.86 -4.00 5.33
C MET A 1 9.46 -3.72 5.80
N ALA A 2 8.46 -4.07 5.01
CA ALA A 2 7.05 -3.92 5.36
C ALA A 2 6.35 -5.27 5.13
N ASN A 3 5.54 -5.70 6.10
CA ASN A 3 4.78 -6.94 6.05
C ASN A 3 3.30 -6.61 6.12
N ALA A 4 2.52 -7.14 5.19
CA ALA A 4 1.08 -7.04 5.20
C ALA A 4 0.40 -8.42 5.24
N THR A 5 -0.70 -8.51 5.99
CA THR A 5 -1.61 -9.67 5.97
C THR A 5 -3.02 -9.23 5.65
N PHE A 6 -3.73 -10.02 4.84
CA PHE A 6 -5.17 -9.90 4.66
C PHE A 6 -5.84 -11.15 5.22
N ASP A 7 -6.63 -10.97 6.27
CA ASP A 7 -7.43 -12.02 6.88
C ASP A 7 -8.90 -11.84 6.51
N PHE A 8 -9.45 -12.82 5.81
CA PHE A 8 -10.84 -12.81 5.38
C PHE A 8 -11.70 -13.61 6.35
N ALA A 9 -12.64 -12.93 7.00
CA ALA A 9 -13.60 -13.53 7.91
C ALA A 9 -14.86 -12.66 7.98
N ASN A 10 -16.01 -13.25 8.33
CA ASN A 10 -17.24 -12.50 8.65
C ASN A 10 -17.71 -11.53 7.55
N GLY A 11 -17.40 -11.81 6.28
CA GLY A 11 -17.82 -10.98 5.13
C GLY A 11 -16.94 -9.75 4.84
N PHE A 12 -15.77 -9.62 5.48
CA PHE A 12 -14.82 -8.54 5.19
C PHE A 12 -13.36 -9.03 5.27
N ALA A 13 -12.45 -8.22 4.75
CA ALA A 13 -11.01 -8.38 4.88
C ALA A 13 -10.50 -7.50 6.02
N THR A 14 -9.64 -8.05 6.88
CA THR A 14 -8.81 -7.29 7.82
C THR A 14 -7.41 -7.19 7.26
N LEU A 15 -6.95 -5.97 6.97
CA LEU A 15 -5.57 -5.70 6.60
C LEU A 15 -4.77 -5.34 7.85
N THR A 16 -3.68 -6.05 8.12
CA THR A 16 -2.64 -5.63 9.06
C THR A 16 -1.37 -5.33 8.29
N LEU A 17 -0.85 -4.11 8.36
CA LEU A 17 0.40 -3.68 7.73
C LEU A 17 1.35 -3.14 8.80
N GLU A 18 2.55 -3.70 8.87
CA GLU A 18 3.60 -3.28 9.79
C GLU A 18 4.90 -3.01 9.05
N THR A 19 5.57 -1.91 9.38
CA THR A 19 6.86 -1.54 8.81
C THR A 19 7.89 -1.31 9.92
N VAL A 20 9.13 -1.72 9.65
CA VAL A 20 10.28 -1.33 10.47
C VAL A 20 10.97 -0.11 9.85
N PRO A 21 11.73 0.69 10.64
CA PRO A 21 12.47 1.83 10.14
C PRO A 21 13.26 1.49 8.88
N ASN A 22 13.06 2.29 7.83
CA ASN A 22 13.75 2.12 6.56
C ASN A 22 13.85 3.45 5.83
N PRO A 23 14.85 3.63 4.94
CA PRO A 23 15.07 4.90 4.24
C PRO A 23 14.07 5.17 3.11
N ILE A 24 13.11 4.27 2.86
CA ILE A 24 12.19 4.34 1.72
C ILE A 24 10.93 5.13 2.10
N LEU A 25 10.44 4.96 3.33
CA LEU A 25 9.26 5.64 3.85
C LEU A 25 9.66 6.85 4.69
N THR A 26 9.26 8.04 4.25
CA THR A 26 9.43 9.29 4.99
C THR A 26 8.41 9.40 6.12
N PRO A 27 8.67 10.16 7.21
CA PRO A 27 7.63 10.45 8.19
C PRO A 27 6.44 11.20 7.56
N GLY A 28 5.21 10.81 7.93
CA GLY A 28 3.97 11.39 7.41
C GLY A 28 2.97 10.36 6.89
N PHE A 29 1.92 10.82 6.23
CA PHE A 29 0.92 9.96 5.61
C PHE A 29 1.34 9.51 4.22
N HIS A 30 1.05 8.25 3.90
CA HIS A 30 1.30 7.63 2.60
C HIS A 30 0.00 7.01 2.08
N GLY A 31 -0.35 7.27 0.82
CA GLY A 31 -1.43 6.57 0.14
C GLY A 31 -1.17 5.06 0.08
N LEU A 32 -2.23 4.27 0.24
CA LEU A 32 -2.14 2.81 0.32
C LEU A 32 -3.25 2.20 -0.53
N HIS A 33 -2.87 1.50 -1.60
CA HIS A 33 -3.83 1.00 -2.58
C HIS A 33 -3.50 -0.42 -3.01
N ILE A 34 -4.54 -1.21 -3.29
CA ILE A 34 -4.42 -2.46 -4.03
C ILE A 34 -4.49 -2.13 -5.52
N HIS A 35 -3.51 -2.60 -6.28
CA HIS A 35 -3.40 -2.44 -7.72
C HIS A 35 -3.79 -3.72 -8.46
N SER A 36 -4.24 -3.55 -9.70
CA SER A 36 -4.96 -4.57 -10.48
C SER A 36 -4.12 -5.71 -11.05
N VAL A 37 -2.80 -5.60 -10.99
CA VAL A 37 -1.87 -6.62 -11.49
C VAL A 37 -0.86 -6.97 -10.41
N GLY A 38 -0.66 -8.27 -10.17
CA GLY A 38 0.30 -8.82 -9.20
C GLY A 38 1.74 -8.74 -9.69
N LYS A 39 2.24 -7.54 -9.99
CA LYS A 39 3.62 -7.29 -10.45
C LYS A 39 4.24 -6.09 -9.74
N CYS A 40 5.46 -6.28 -9.25
CA CYS A 40 6.26 -5.24 -8.59
C CYS A 40 7.59 -5.01 -9.32
N GLU A 41 7.52 -4.59 -10.59
CA GLU A 41 8.70 -4.38 -11.43
C GLU A 41 9.16 -2.91 -11.35
N ALA A 42 10.42 -2.67 -10.96
CA ALA A 42 11.04 -1.35 -11.00
C ALA A 42 11.18 -0.86 -12.46
N ASN A 43 11.08 0.45 -12.69
CA ASN A 43 11.16 1.08 -14.01
C ASN A 43 10.36 0.35 -15.12
N SER A 44 9.10 0.02 -14.83
CA SER A 44 8.20 -0.72 -15.72
C SER A 44 7.20 0.22 -16.41
N VAL A 45 6.46 -0.30 -17.41
CA VAL A 45 5.41 0.45 -18.12
C VAL A 45 4.05 -0.10 -17.70
N ALA A 46 3.05 0.78 -17.58
CA ALA A 46 1.70 0.36 -17.22
C ALA A 46 1.06 -0.47 -18.35
N PRO A 47 0.09 -1.35 -18.04
CA PRO A 47 -0.62 -2.14 -19.05
C PRO A 47 -1.30 -1.29 -20.13
N THR A 48 -1.67 -0.05 -19.81
CA THR A 48 -2.27 0.93 -20.73
C THR A 48 -1.24 1.75 -21.52
N GLY A 49 0.06 1.48 -21.33
CA GLY A 49 1.16 2.25 -21.93
C GLY A 49 1.63 3.42 -21.06
N GLY A 50 2.43 4.31 -21.66
CA GLY A 50 2.97 5.50 -20.99
C GLY A 50 4.46 5.43 -20.67
N ALA A 51 4.95 6.41 -19.90
CA ALA A 51 6.34 6.47 -19.47
C ALA A 51 6.66 5.36 -18.47
N SER A 52 7.93 4.96 -18.42
CA SER A 52 8.39 4.00 -17.42
C SER A 52 8.47 4.66 -16.03
N GLY A 53 8.23 3.85 -15.01
CA GLY A 53 8.26 4.26 -13.61
C GLY A 53 8.20 3.05 -12.70
N ASP A 54 8.53 3.27 -11.43
CA ASP A 54 8.57 2.17 -10.47
C ASP A 54 7.17 1.60 -10.24
N PHE A 55 7.07 0.28 -10.41
CA PHE A 55 5.86 -0.50 -10.18
C PHE A 55 4.67 -0.15 -11.08
N ASN A 56 4.88 0.55 -12.20
CA ASN A 56 3.81 0.86 -13.16
C ASN A 56 3.18 -0.41 -13.75
N SER A 57 3.92 -1.52 -13.86
CA SER A 57 3.44 -2.85 -14.25
C SER A 57 2.24 -3.35 -13.43
N ALA A 58 2.06 -2.83 -12.21
CA ALA A 58 0.93 -3.18 -11.33
C ALA A 58 -0.42 -2.65 -11.83
N GLY A 59 -0.43 -1.75 -12.83
CA GLY A 59 -1.67 -1.14 -13.33
C GLY A 59 -2.23 -0.03 -12.43
N GLY A 60 -3.49 0.33 -12.61
CA GLY A 60 -4.22 1.26 -11.75
C GLY A 60 -4.80 0.61 -10.50
N HIS A 61 -5.60 1.35 -9.74
CA HIS A 61 -6.28 0.84 -8.55
C HIS A 61 -7.18 -0.35 -8.92
N TYR A 62 -7.27 -1.32 -8.01
CA TYR A 62 -8.10 -2.50 -8.18
C TYR A 62 -9.59 -2.13 -8.09
N GLN A 63 -10.37 -2.62 -9.04
CA GLN A 63 -11.82 -2.53 -9.02
C GLN A 63 -12.38 -3.95 -9.02
N ALA A 64 -13.23 -4.26 -8.04
CA ALA A 64 -13.89 -5.54 -7.96
C ALA A 64 -14.85 -5.72 -9.16
N PRO A 65 -15.16 -6.96 -9.58
CA PRO A 65 -16.06 -7.19 -10.70
C PRO A 65 -17.40 -6.45 -10.53
N GLY A 66 -17.75 -5.64 -11.52
CA GLY A 66 -18.99 -4.85 -11.51
C GLY A 66 -18.89 -3.50 -10.78
N HIS A 67 -17.74 -3.15 -10.20
CA HIS A 67 -17.48 -1.83 -9.62
C HIS A 67 -16.66 -0.97 -10.58
N THR A 68 -17.10 0.28 -10.80
CA THR A 68 -16.39 1.25 -11.66
C THR A 68 -16.36 2.66 -11.06
N GLY A 69 -16.89 2.84 -9.85
CA GLY A 69 -16.96 4.14 -9.18
C GLY A 69 -15.74 4.43 -8.31
N TYR A 70 -15.80 5.57 -7.64
CA TYR A 70 -14.81 6.02 -6.65
C TYR A 70 -15.46 6.18 -5.27
N PRO A 71 -14.77 5.84 -4.17
CA PRO A 71 -13.42 5.25 -4.12
C PRO A 71 -13.36 3.87 -4.79
N ALA A 72 -12.22 3.53 -5.39
CA ALA A 72 -12.03 2.23 -6.02
C ALA A 72 -12.08 1.13 -4.96
N SER A 73 -12.39 -0.10 -5.37
CA SER A 73 -12.44 -1.24 -4.43
C SER A 73 -11.11 -1.45 -3.70
N GLY A 74 -9.99 -1.15 -4.37
CA GLY A 74 -8.64 -1.26 -3.84
C GLY A 74 -8.16 -0.07 -3.01
N ASP A 75 -8.96 0.99 -2.84
CA ASP A 75 -8.57 2.13 -2.01
C ASP A 75 -8.62 1.74 -0.52
N LEU A 76 -7.59 2.11 0.24
CA LEU A 76 -7.47 1.77 1.66
C LEU A 76 -7.15 3.01 2.49
N THR A 77 -7.29 2.89 3.81
CA THR A 77 -6.83 3.92 4.74
C THR A 77 -5.32 4.18 4.57
N SER A 78 -4.92 5.45 4.56
CA SER A 78 -3.50 5.84 4.47
C SER A 78 -2.66 5.25 5.61
N LEU A 79 -1.40 4.95 5.31
CA LEU A 79 -0.41 4.51 6.28
C LEU A 79 0.29 5.74 6.89
N GLU A 80 0.23 5.90 8.22
CA GLU A 80 0.99 6.92 8.93
C GLU A 80 2.35 6.37 9.37
N VAL A 81 3.42 6.96 8.84
CA VAL A 81 4.80 6.65 9.22
C VAL A 81 5.25 7.65 10.27
N ARG A 82 5.66 7.13 11.43
CA ARG A 82 6.12 7.96 12.56
C ARG A 82 7.49 8.56 12.27
N SER A 83 7.92 9.48 13.13
CA SER A 83 9.24 10.12 13.05
C SER A 83 10.42 9.15 13.14
N ASP A 84 10.24 7.96 13.73
CA ASP A 84 11.24 6.90 13.78
C ASP A 84 11.28 6.03 12.51
N GLY A 85 10.42 6.31 11.52
CA GLY A 85 10.34 5.58 10.25
C GLY A 85 9.55 4.26 10.32
N ALA A 86 8.96 3.93 11.48
CA ALA A 86 8.10 2.76 11.63
C ALA A 86 6.62 3.15 11.45
N ALA A 87 5.81 2.20 11.00
CA ALA A 87 4.38 2.37 10.82
C ALA A 87 3.62 1.09 11.16
N LYS A 88 2.38 1.25 11.63
CA LYS A 88 1.43 0.15 11.79
C LYS A 88 0.03 0.62 11.44
N LEU A 89 -0.64 -0.14 10.59
CA LEU A 89 -2.03 0.06 10.22
C LEU A 89 -2.79 -1.25 10.40
N VAL A 90 -3.96 -1.17 11.03
CA VAL A 90 -4.97 -2.23 10.98
C VAL A 90 -6.26 -1.58 10.48
N THR A 91 -6.79 -2.06 9.36
CA THR A 91 -8.03 -1.55 8.76
C THR A 91 -8.87 -2.69 8.20
N THR A 92 -10.11 -2.40 7.84
CA THR A 92 -11.04 -3.37 7.27
C THR A 92 -11.65 -2.87 5.99
N SER A 93 -11.92 -3.77 5.05
CA SER A 93 -12.69 -3.47 3.83
C SER A 93 -13.58 -4.64 3.47
N ASN A 94 -14.81 -4.35 3.04
CA ASN A 94 -15.73 -5.31 2.43
C ASN A 94 -15.88 -5.10 0.92
N SER A 95 -15.00 -4.31 0.30
CA SER A 95 -15.04 -3.98 -1.13
C SER A 95 -14.45 -5.05 -2.04
N PHE A 96 -13.82 -6.08 -1.48
CA PHE A 96 -13.22 -7.20 -2.21
C PHE A 96 -13.18 -8.47 -1.35
N THR A 97 -13.09 -9.62 -2.01
CA THR A 97 -12.94 -10.94 -1.40
C THR A 97 -11.54 -11.52 -1.59
N ALA A 98 -11.26 -12.65 -0.95
CA ALA A 98 -10.00 -13.36 -1.16
C ALA A 98 -9.84 -13.87 -2.61
N ALA A 99 -10.94 -14.24 -3.26
CA ALA A 99 -10.93 -14.68 -4.65
C ALA A 99 -10.63 -13.52 -5.60
N ASP A 100 -11.19 -12.34 -5.31
CA ASP A 100 -10.96 -11.11 -6.07
C ASP A 100 -9.47 -10.74 -6.11
N LEU A 101 -8.78 -10.80 -4.96
CA LEU A 101 -7.35 -10.47 -4.89
C LEU A 101 -6.45 -11.53 -5.53
N ARG A 102 -6.94 -12.76 -5.71
CA ARG A 102 -6.21 -13.92 -6.26
C ARG A 102 -6.68 -14.30 -7.65
N ASN A 103 -7.24 -13.35 -8.38
CA ASN A 103 -7.61 -13.53 -9.77
C ASN A 103 -6.37 -13.87 -10.64
N SER A 104 -6.59 -14.24 -11.90
CA SER A 104 -5.51 -14.70 -12.81
C SER A 104 -4.38 -13.68 -13.03
N SER A 105 -4.67 -12.39 -12.92
CA SER A 105 -3.67 -11.31 -13.02
C SER A 105 -2.94 -11.06 -11.71
N GLY A 106 -3.45 -11.61 -10.60
CA GLY A 106 -3.07 -11.28 -9.24
C GLY A 106 -3.41 -9.83 -8.88
N THR A 107 -2.99 -9.41 -7.70
CA THR A 107 -3.06 -8.01 -7.26
C THR A 107 -1.79 -7.65 -6.49
N ALA A 108 -1.50 -6.36 -6.34
CA ALA A 108 -0.34 -5.88 -5.59
C ALA A 108 -0.75 -4.78 -4.61
N LEU A 109 -0.24 -4.84 -3.38
CA LEU A 109 -0.36 -3.73 -2.42
C LEU A 109 0.75 -2.72 -2.69
N ILE A 110 0.39 -1.45 -2.85
CA ILE A 110 1.32 -0.35 -3.12
C ILE A 110 1.23 0.69 -2.01
N ILE A 111 2.41 1.11 -1.54
CA ILE A 111 2.58 2.30 -0.69
C ILE A 111 3.09 3.43 -1.59
N HIS A 112 2.41 4.55 -1.55
CA HIS A 112 2.73 5.75 -2.31
C HIS A 112 3.65 6.70 -1.54
N GLN A 113 4.26 7.64 -2.25
CA GLN A 113 5.19 8.62 -1.69
C GLN A 113 4.46 9.64 -0.82
N ASP A 114 3.32 10.13 -1.29
CA ASP A 114 2.60 11.26 -0.70
C ASP A 114 1.25 10.80 -0.10
N PRO A 115 0.59 11.63 0.73
CA PRO A 115 -0.73 11.32 1.27
C PRO A 115 -1.79 11.16 0.18
N ASP A 116 -2.77 10.30 0.45
CA ASP A 116 -3.95 10.16 -0.41
C ASP A 116 -4.97 11.27 -0.11
N ASN A 117 -5.46 11.93 -1.16
CA ASN A 117 -6.52 12.93 -1.05
C ASN A 117 -7.94 12.35 -1.22
N PHE A 118 -8.08 11.07 -1.58
CA PHE A 118 -9.33 10.32 -1.74
C PHE A 118 -10.31 10.95 -2.75
N GLY A 119 -9.81 11.69 -3.74
CA GLY A 119 -10.64 12.47 -4.66
C GLY A 119 -11.35 13.66 -3.99
N ASN A 120 -10.96 14.05 -2.77
CA ASN A 120 -11.65 15.05 -1.98
C ASN A 120 -11.23 16.48 -2.37
N ILE A 121 -11.84 16.99 -3.43
CA ILE A 121 -11.70 18.39 -3.87
C ILE A 121 -13.09 19.06 -3.83
N PRO A 122 -13.40 19.87 -2.80
CA PRO A 122 -14.71 20.52 -2.67
C PRO A 122 -15.05 21.45 -3.85
N PRO A 123 -16.07 21.12 -4.67
CA PRO A 123 -16.35 21.85 -5.92
C PRO A 123 -16.84 23.28 -5.67
N ALA A 124 -17.40 23.58 -4.50
CA ALA A 124 -17.85 24.92 -4.16
C ALA A 124 -16.69 25.92 -3.94
N ARG A 125 -15.45 25.45 -3.75
CA ARG A 125 -14.30 26.31 -3.41
C ARG A 125 -13.11 26.14 -4.34
N TYR A 126 -13.02 25.02 -5.06
CA TYR A 126 -11.88 24.69 -5.89
C TYR A 126 -12.33 24.30 -7.30
N THR A 127 -11.63 24.84 -8.29
CA THR A 127 -11.87 24.60 -9.71
C THR A 127 -10.57 24.14 -10.36
N GLN A 128 -10.69 23.17 -11.26
CA GLN A 128 -9.64 22.76 -12.18
C GLN A 128 -9.18 23.94 -13.04
N LYS A 129 -8.01 23.81 -13.68
CA LYS A 129 -7.46 24.85 -14.58
C LYS A 129 -8.39 25.20 -15.75
N ASN A 130 -9.22 24.27 -16.20
CA ASN A 130 -10.21 24.47 -17.26
C ASN A 130 -11.50 25.16 -16.77
N GLY A 131 -11.62 25.47 -15.47
CA GLY A 131 -12.79 26.08 -14.84
C GLY A 131 -13.82 25.08 -14.28
N THR A 132 -13.66 23.77 -14.51
CA THR A 132 -14.57 22.74 -13.97
C THR A 132 -14.43 22.66 -12.44
N PRO A 133 -15.53 22.74 -11.67
CA PRO A 133 -15.49 22.56 -10.23
C PRO A 133 -15.15 21.12 -9.80
N GLY A 134 -14.37 20.97 -8.73
CA GLY A 134 -14.10 19.66 -8.11
C GLY A 134 -12.94 18.86 -8.71
N PRO A 135 -12.79 17.57 -8.37
CA PRO A 135 -11.67 16.75 -8.81
C PRO A 135 -11.77 16.41 -10.30
N ASP A 136 -10.63 16.20 -10.94
CA ASP A 136 -10.57 15.61 -12.28
C ASP A 136 -10.53 14.07 -12.19
N GLU A 137 -10.58 13.40 -13.35
CA GLU A 137 -10.59 11.95 -13.43
C GLU A 137 -9.31 11.31 -12.88
N GLU A 138 -8.15 11.99 -13.02
CA GLU A 138 -6.87 11.49 -12.51
C GLU A 138 -6.84 11.55 -10.98
N THR A 139 -7.34 12.64 -10.40
CA THR A 139 -7.51 12.79 -8.94
C THR A 139 -8.41 11.68 -8.40
N LEU A 140 -9.56 11.45 -9.05
CA LEU A 140 -10.50 10.41 -8.67
C LEU A 140 -9.88 9.01 -8.74
N ALA A 141 -9.08 8.74 -9.78
CA ALA A 141 -8.50 7.43 -10.04
C ALA A 141 -7.25 7.09 -9.21
N THR A 142 -6.58 8.10 -8.65
CA THR A 142 -5.23 7.91 -8.07
C THR A 142 -5.05 8.50 -6.68
N GLY A 143 -5.97 9.37 -6.24
CA GLY A 143 -5.82 10.06 -4.97
C GLY A 143 -4.64 11.04 -4.91
N ASP A 144 -4.05 11.38 -6.06
CA ASP A 144 -2.86 12.23 -6.23
C ASP A 144 -1.68 11.89 -5.30
N SER A 145 -1.52 10.61 -4.94
CA SER A 145 -0.52 10.17 -3.94
C SER A 145 0.92 10.12 -4.47
N GLY A 146 1.16 10.63 -5.69
CA GLY A 146 2.50 10.68 -6.28
C GLY A 146 3.07 9.28 -6.60
N LYS A 147 4.41 9.17 -6.49
CA LYS A 147 5.16 7.97 -6.91
C LYS A 147 4.82 6.74 -6.05
N ARG A 148 5.02 5.55 -6.62
CA ARG A 148 4.90 4.27 -5.93
C ARG A 148 6.25 3.93 -5.29
N VAL A 149 6.35 3.94 -3.96
CA VAL A 149 7.65 3.78 -3.26
C VAL A 149 7.90 2.36 -2.77
N ALA A 150 6.84 1.58 -2.56
CA ALA A 150 6.96 0.19 -2.20
C ALA A 150 5.81 -0.64 -2.77
N CYS A 151 6.10 -1.90 -3.11
CA CYS A 151 5.14 -2.81 -3.72
C CYS A 151 5.32 -4.22 -3.14
N GLY A 152 4.21 -4.93 -2.94
CA GLY A 152 4.21 -6.35 -2.64
C GLY A 152 3.04 -7.08 -3.32
N VAL A 153 3.33 -8.19 -3.99
CA VAL A 153 2.31 -9.02 -4.65
C VAL A 153 1.47 -9.73 -3.58
N ILE A 154 0.14 -9.67 -3.74
CA ILE A 154 -0.81 -10.35 -2.85
C ILE A 154 -0.95 -11.79 -3.31
N ALA A 155 -0.35 -12.71 -2.56
CA ALA A 155 -0.39 -14.14 -2.82
C ALA A 155 -1.13 -14.88 -1.68
N PRO A 156 -1.68 -16.09 -1.95
CA PRO A 156 -2.09 -16.99 -0.87
C PRO A 156 -0.95 -17.20 0.11
N ALA A 157 -1.23 -17.28 1.40
CA ALA A 157 -0.24 -17.75 2.36
C ALA A 157 0.28 -19.12 1.88
N THR A 158 1.58 -19.20 1.60
CA THR A 158 2.20 -20.52 1.42
C THR A 158 2.18 -21.18 2.79
N SER A 159 1.60 -22.38 2.86
CA SER A 159 1.67 -23.24 4.04
C SER A 159 3.14 -23.57 4.30
N SER A 160 3.82 -22.67 5.01
CA SER A 160 5.12 -22.94 5.58
C SER A 160 4.85 -23.84 6.77
N SER A 161 4.81 -25.15 6.55
CA SER A 161 4.85 -26.12 7.64
C SER A 161 6.25 -26.07 8.25
N THR A 162 6.55 -25.03 9.02
CA THR A 162 7.61 -25.11 10.00
C THR A 162 7.11 -26.05 11.07
N ALA A 163 7.53 -27.32 11.01
CA ALA A 163 7.35 -28.26 12.10
C ALA A 163 8.05 -27.68 13.35
N SER A 164 7.28 -26.99 14.18
CA SER A 164 7.71 -26.66 15.54
C SER A 164 7.54 -27.90 16.38
N SER A 165 8.65 -28.58 16.68
CA SER A 165 8.69 -29.58 17.74
C SER A 165 8.39 -28.88 19.06
N SER A 166 7.25 -29.19 19.64
CA SER A 166 6.85 -28.72 20.96
C SER A 166 7.69 -29.41 22.03
N THR A 167 8.39 -28.64 22.85
CA THR A 167 8.81 -29.06 24.19
C THR A 167 8.11 -28.13 25.18
N THR A 168 7.28 -28.72 26.02
CA THR A 168 6.53 -28.06 27.08
C THR A 168 7.46 -27.63 28.20
N VAL A 169 7.54 -26.32 28.47
CA VAL A 169 8.06 -25.78 29.74
C VAL A 169 7.03 -24.78 30.27
N GLU A 170 6.63 -25.02 31.52
CA GLU A 170 5.63 -24.31 32.32
C GLU A 170 6.09 -22.89 32.72
N PRO A 171 5.20 -21.87 32.75
CA PRO A 171 5.57 -20.51 33.18
C PRO A 171 5.25 -20.22 34.67
N PRO A 172 6.05 -19.40 35.38
CA PRO A 172 5.70 -18.80 36.67
C PRO A 172 4.93 -17.46 36.51
N PRO A 173 4.37 -16.87 37.59
CA PRO A 173 3.19 -16.01 37.47
C PRO A 173 3.45 -14.49 37.35
N SER A 174 2.63 -13.89 36.50
CA SER A 174 1.92 -12.59 36.57
C SER A 174 2.64 -11.24 36.81
N THR A 175 2.38 -10.32 35.86
CA THR A 175 2.11 -8.88 36.12
C THR A 175 0.95 -8.42 35.22
N SER A 176 0.07 -7.61 35.78
CA SER A 176 -1.27 -7.26 35.29
C SER A 176 -1.32 -6.23 34.17
N THR A 177 -2.15 -6.46 33.16
CA THR A 177 -2.70 -5.43 32.26
C THR A 177 -4.22 -5.59 32.23
N SER A 178 -4.95 -4.53 32.57
CA SER A 178 -6.40 -4.49 32.54
C SER A 178 -6.93 -4.55 31.10
N SER A 179 -7.79 -5.53 30.80
CA SER A 179 -8.61 -5.57 29.60
C SER A 179 -10.08 -5.49 29.99
N VAL A 180 -10.82 -4.57 29.36
CA VAL A 180 -12.28 -4.46 29.50
C VAL A 180 -12.89 -5.56 28.63
N THR A 181 -13.56 -6.51 29.26
CA THR A 181 -14.28 -7.60 28.56
C THR A 181 -15.73 -7.18 28.33
N VAL A 182 -16.14 -7.07 27.07
CA VAL A 182 -17.55 -7.04 26.67
C VAL A 182 -17.91 -8.46 26.23
N THR A 183 -18.77 -9.14 26.99
CA THR A 183 -19.23 -10.50 26.68
C THR A 183 -20.46 -10.42 25.80
N THR A 184 -20.35 -10.87 24.56
CA THR A 184 -21.49 -11.19 23.71
C THR A 184 -21.41 -12.67 23.34
N THR A 185 -22.34 -13.46 23.88
CA THR A 185 -22.49 -14.88 23.60
C THR A 185 -23.18 -15.04 22.26
N THR A 186 -22.44 -15.43 21.23
CA THR A 186 -23.03 -15.87 19.95
C THR A 186 -22.34 -17.13 19.47
N VAL A 187 -23.13 -18.10 19.03
CA VAL A 187 -22.73 -19.44 18.58
C VAL A 187 -21.77 -19.32 17.39
N VAL A 188 -20.50 -19.71 17.58
CA VAL A 188 -19.46 -19.64 16.55
C VAL A 188 -19.59 -20.84 15.61
N GLN A 189 -20.17 -20.58 14.43
CA GLN A 189 -19.90 -21.37 13.24
C GLN A 189 -18.44 -21.14 12.87
N THR A 190 -17.62 -22.19 12.72
CA THR A 190 -16.20 -22.09 12.35
C THR A 190 -16.06 -21.27 11.07
N PRO A 191 -15.50 -20.05 11.10
CA PRO A 191 -15.30 -19.26 9.90
C PRO A 191 -14.19 -19.92 9.07
N SER A 192 -14.43 -20.11 7.78
CA SER A 192 -13.36 -20.43 6.83
C SER A 192 -12.44 -19.22 6.72
N THR A 193 -11.37 -19.19 7.51
CA THR A 193 -10.37 -18.11 7.46
C THR A 193 -9.46 -18.33 6.26
N SER A 194 -9.30 -17.30 5.43
CA SER A 194 -8.28 -17.29 4.39
C SER A 194 -7.30 -16.16 4.66
N THR A 195 -6.00 -16.46 4.65
CA THR A 195 -4.94 -15.48 4.90
C THR A 195 -4.09 -15.29 3.64
N SER A 196 -3.82 -14.05 3.28
CA SER A 196 -2.81 -13.68 2.28
C SER A 196 -1.68 -12.93 2.96
N THR A 197 -0.43 -13.22 2.60
CA THR A 197 0.77 -12.56 3.11
C THR A 197 1.44 -11.77 1.99
N VAL A 198 1.95 -10.59 2.34
CA VAL A 198 2.59 -9.67 1.41
C VAL A 198 3.90 -9.18 2.02
N THR A 199 5.02 -9.43 1.33
CA THR A 199 6.29 -8.76 1.63
C THR A 199 6.40 -7.55 0.71
N VAL A 200 6.40 -6.36 1.31
CA VAL A 200 6.46 -5.10 0.58
C VAL A 200 7.91 -4.61 0.57
N THR A 201 8.49 -4.51 -0.62
CA THR A 201 9.85 -4.04 -0.86
C THR A 201 9.83 -2.76 -1.69
N GLY A 202 10.67 -1.79 -1.33
CA GLY A 202 10.88 -0.62 -2.17
C GLY A 202 12.07 -0.78 -3.11
N VAL A 203 12.21 0.15 -4.05
CA VAL A 203 13.34 0.19 -5.00
C VAL A 203 14.60 0.66 -4.27
N PRO A 204 15.77 0.04 -4.49
CA PRO A 204 17.02 0.55 -3.93
C PRO A 204 17.31 1.94 -4.49
N THR A 205 17.59 2.91 -3.61
CA THR A 205 18.03 4.24 -4.00
C THR A 205 19.39 4.14 -4.71
N VAL A 206 19.40 4.26 -6.04
CA VAL A 206 20.65 4.52 -6.78
C VAL A 206 21.11 5.93 -6.42
N THR A 207 22.11 6.02 -5.57
CA THR A 207 22.80 7.28 -5.30
C THR A 207 23.66 7.59 -6.53
N SER A 208 23.10 8.31 -7.51
CA SER A 208 23.89 8.87 -8.60
C SER A 208 24.63 10.11 -8.09
N THR A 209 25.94 9.97 -7.89
CA THR A 209 26.81 11.11 -7.58
C THR A 209 26.76 12.10 -8.77
N PRO A 210 26.37 13.37 -8.58
CA PRO A 210 26.44 14.34 -9.67
C PRO A 210 27.90 14.60 -10.00
N SER A 211 28.32 14.23 -11.21
CA SER A 211 29.60 14.65 -11.77
C SER A 211 29.46 16.11 -12.22
N SER A 212 29.87 17.05 -11.36
CA SER A 212 29.97 18.46 -11.73
C SER A 212 31.21 18.66 -12.61
N THR A 213 31.01 18.71 -13.92
CA THR A 213 32.03 19.23 -14.84
C THR A 213 32.10 20.74 -14.66
N VAL A 214 33.15 21.22 -13.99
CA VAL A 214 33.45 22.66 -13.88
C VAL A 214 33.92 23.16 -15.23
N THR A 215 33.06 23.89 -15.94
CA THR A 215 33.46 24.65 -17.13
C THR A 215 34.04 25.99 -16.69
N THR A 216 35.36 26.15 -16.79
CA THR A 216 36.04 27.44 -16.62
C THR A 216 35.66 28.41 -17.74
N PRO A 217 35.23 29.66 -17.46
CA PRO A 217 34.98 30.64 -18.50
C PRO A 217 36.30 31.16 -19.09
N SER A 218 36.43 31.14 -20.43
CA SER A 218 37.53 31.84 -21.10
C SER A 218 37.26 33.35 -21.15
N LEU A 219 38.20 34.16 -20.67
CA LEU A 219 38.15 35.61 -20.88
C LEU A 219 38.28 35.96 -22.37
N PRO A 220 37.58 37.00 -22.87
CA PRO A 220 37.81 37.53 -24.21
C PRO A 220 39.16 38.27 -24.28
N PRO A 221 39.80 38.32 -25.46
CA PRO A 221 41.04 39.07 -25.63
C PRO A 221 40.75 40.58 -25.62
N ASN A 222 41.59 41.32 -24.89
CA ASN A 222 41.56 42.78 -24.82
C ASN A 222 41.74 43.40 -26.22
N GLY A 223 40.84 44.32 -26.56
CA GLY A 223 40.96 45.29 -27.64
C GLY A 223 40.34 46.61 -27.20
#